data_AF-A0A8J7HEA2-F1
#
_entry.id   AF-A0A8J7HEA2-F1
#
_cell.length_a   1.000
_cell.length_b   1.000
_cell.length_c   1.000
_cell.angle_alpha   90.00
_cell.angle_beta   90.00
_cell.angle_gamma   90.00
#
_symmetry.space_group_name_H-M   'P 1'
#
loop_
_entity.id
_entity.type
_entity.pdbx_description
1 polymer ?
#
loop_
_entity_poly.entity_id
_entity_poly.type
_entity_poly.pdbx_seq_one_letter_code
_entity_poly.pdbx_strand_id
1 'polypeptide(L)' 'MVGDPLEVFVGLDKRWNLLYVVYIERENEIIRIISARKATRKEREYYES' A
#
# COMPACT_ATOMS: atom_id res chain seq x y z
N MET A 1 13.32 12.21 -16.80
CA MET A 1 12.67 10.89 -16.82
C MET A 1 11.62 10.91 -15.73
N VAL A 2 10.34 10.82 -16.08
CA VAL A 2 9.29 10.58 -15.07
C VAL A 2 9.39 9.09 -14.75
N GLY A 3 9.69 8.75 -13.48
CA GLY A 3 9.71 7.34 -13.06
C GLY A 3 8.32 6.74 -13.09
N ASP A 4 8.23 5.40 -13.16
CA ASP A 4 6.93 4.71 -13.16
C ASP A 4 6.09 5.15 -11.94
N PRO A 5 4.76 5.25 -12.08
CA PRO A 5 3.89 5.72 -11.01
C PRO A 5 3.94 4.78 -9.79
N LEU A 6 3.95 5.38 -8.60
CA LEU A 6 3.75 4.64 -7.35
C LEU A 6 2.25 4.45 -7.11
N GLU A 7 1.87 3.24 -6.73
CA GLU A 7 0.50 2.87 -6.43
C GLU A 7 0.33 2.53 -4.94
N VAL A 8 -0.92 2.62 -4.47
CA VAL A 8 -1.29 2.36 -3.09
C VAL A 8 -2.27 1.20 -3.06
N PHE A 9 -1.96 0.19 -2.26
CA PHE A 9 -2.85 -0.90 -1.91
C PHE A 9 -3.21 -0.84 -0.42
N VAL A 10 -4.46 -1.14 -0.09
CA VAL A 10 -4.94 -1.22 1.29
C VAL A 10 -5.36 -2.67 1.56
N GLY A 11 -4.81 -3.24 2.62
CA GLY A 11 -5.07 -4.63 3.01
C GLY A 11 -5.06 -4.84 4.51
N LEU A 12 -5.16 -6.08 4.95
CA LEU A 12 -5.17 -6.45 6.37
C LEU A 12 -4.04 -7.42 6.68
N ASP A 13 -3.41 -7.26 7.84
CA ASP A 13 -2.50 -8.28 8.37
C ASP A 13 -3.28 -9.45 9.04
N LYS A 14 -2.55 -10.47 9.49
CA LYS A 14 -3.14 -11.66 10.15
C LYS A 14 -3.90 -11.36 11.45
N ARG A 15 -3.76 -10.15 12.00
CA ARG A 15 -4.43 -9.67 13.21
C ARG A 15 -5.49 -8.61 12.90
N TRP A 16 -5.91 -8.49 11.63
CA TRP A 16 -6.89 -7.51 11.17
C TRP A 16 -6.44 -6.05 11.35
N ASN A 17 -5.13 -5.77 11.44
CA ASN A 17 -4.67 -4.39 11.35
C ASN A 17 -4.66 -3.93 9.89
N LEU A 18 -5.23 -2.76 9.62
CA LEU A 18 -5.17 -2.11 8.31
C LEU A 18 -3.71 -1.79 7.94
N LEU A 19 -3.29 -2.24 6.77
CA LEU A 19 -2.01 -1.97 6.16
C LEU A 19 -2.18 -0.98 5.01
N TYR A 20 -1.31 0.02 5.00
CA TYR A 20 -1.11 0.94 3.87
C TYR A 20 0.18 0.53 3.16
N VAL A 21 0.05 0.06 1.93
CA VAL A 21 1.16 -0.48 1.14
C VAL A 21 1.37 0.40 -0.08
N VAL A 22 2.58 0.93 -0.24
CA VAL A 22 3.01 1.63 -1.46
C VAL A 22 3.87 0.68 -2.27
N TYR A 23 3.52 0.49 -3.53
CA TYR A 23 4.27 -0.38 -4.43
C TYR A 23 4.46 0.28 -5.79
N ILE A 24 5.34 -0.33 -6.58
CA ILE A 24 5.52 -0.03 -7.99
C ILE A 24 5.47 -1.35 -8.74
N GLU A 25 4.70 -1.39 -9.81
CA GLU A 25 4.73 -2.50 -10.76
C GLU A 25 5.91 -2.30 -11.72
N ARG A 26 6.65 -3.38 -11.97
CA ARG A 26 7.73 -3.42 -12.96
C ARG A 26 7.33 -4.39 -14.08
N GLU A 27 8.06 -4.33 -15.19
CA GLU A 27 7.93 -5.30 -16.27
C GLU A 27 8.00 -6.76 -15.73
N ASN A 28 7.23 -7.65 -16.38
CA ASN A 28 7.09 -9.07 -16.03
C ASN A 28 6.33 -9.34 -14.70
N GLU A 29 5.31 -8.54 -14.40
CA GLU A 29 4.39 -8.76 -13.24
C GLU A 29 5.11 -8.74 -11.88
N ILE A 30 6.29 -8.12 -11.82
CA ILE A 30 7.07 -8.01 -10.59
C ILE A 30 6.58 -6.79 -9.79
N ILE A 31 6.00 -7.05 -8.63
CA ILE A 31 5.64 -6.00 -7.67
C ILE A 31 6.83 -5.74 -6.73
N ARG A 32 7.30 -4.49 -6.68
CA ARG A 32 8.24 -4.05 -5.64
C ARG A 32 7.50 -3.23 -4.59
N ILE A 33 7.45 -3.75 -3.37
CA ILE A 33 6.96 -3.00 -2.22
C ILE A 33 7.99 -1.93 -1.86
N ILE A 34 7.56 -0.67 -1.84
CA ILE A 34 8.36 0.49 -1.44
C ILE A 34 8.13 0.79 0.05
N SER A 35 6.90 0.64 0.52
CA SER A 35 6.54 0.81 1.93
C SER A 35 5.40 -0.12 2.29
N ALA A 36 5.47 -0.74 3.47
CA ALA A 36 4.35 -1.46 4.08
C ALA A 36 4.32 -1.11 5.56
N ARG A 37 3.25 -0.44 5.99
CA ARG A 37 3.08 -0.02 7.37
C ARG A 37 1.64 -0.18 7.81
N LYS A 38 1.44 -0.17 9.13
CA LYS A 38 0.10 0.03 9.68
C LYS A 38 -0.45 1.38 9.22
N ALA A 39 -1.73 1.40 8.85
CA ALA A 39 -2.43 2.63 8.55
C ALA A 39 -2.48 3.52 9.79
N THR A 40 -2.33 4.82 9.58
CA THR A 40 -2.53 5.82 10.63
C THR A 40 -4.00 5.87 11.03
N ARG A 41 -4.32 6.49 12.17
CA ARG A 41 -5.71 6.68 12.61
C ARG A 41 -6.56 7.38 11.54
N LYS A 42 -6.03 8.44 10.92
CA LYS A 42 -6.73 9.20 9.87
C LYS A 42 -6.99 8.36 8.61
N GLU A 43 -6.03 7.54 8.21
CA GLU A 43 -6.21 6.65 7.05
C GLU A 43 -7.20 5.53 7.34
N ARG A 44 -7.17 4.95 8.54
CA ARG A 44 -8.18 3.99 8.97
C ARG A 44 -9.57 4.59 8.91
N GLU A 45 -9.75 5.78 9.48
CA GLU A 45 -11.04 6.49 9.42
C GLU A 45 -11.52 6.72 7.98
N TYR A 46 -10.62 6.95 7.02
CA TYR A 46 -10.97 7.14 5.62
C TYR A 46 -11.33 5.83 4.89
N TYR A 47 -10.64 4.72 5.18
CA TYR A 47 -10.83 3.45 4.47
C TYR A 47 -11.83 2.51 5.15
N GLU A 48 -12.11 2.70 6.44
CA GLU A 48 -13.04 1.87 7.23
C GLU A 48 -14.46 2.49 7.33
N SER A 49 -14.69 3.67 6.75
CA SER A 49 -16.00 4.37 6.71
C SER A 49 -16.85 3.96 5.51
#